data_AF-A0A660L0D0-F1
#
_entry.id   AF-A0A660L0D0-F1
#
_cell.length_a   1.000
_cell.length_b   1.000
_cell.length_c   1.000
_cell.angle_alpha   90.00
_cell.angle_beta   90.00
_cell.angle_gamma   90.00
#
_symmetry.space_group_name_H-M   'P 1'
#
loop_
_entity.id
_entity.type
_entity.pdbx_description
1 polymer ?
#
loop_
_entity_poly.entity_id
_entity_poly.type
_entity_poly.pdbx_seq_one_letter_code
_entity_poly.pdbx_strand_id
1 'polypeptide(L)'
;MDDAEFETWGRAAVDRAAELLAAEIPGAQLTKTARRSRNGRGYIQRYVTFKHPTLPADRAVWLYAAPAGHAYDFRPPHARLGAGLLQDKDEELDSNRFASGMTKAFPWAWKIHLETKYEGYRLSVKVDPDADAPEDRAAELAAEVLRGLRNAELL
;
A
#
# COMPACT_ATOMS: atom_id res chain seq x y z
N MET A 1 -12.49 0.00 -18.84
CA MET A 1 -11.75 -1.23 -18.47
C MET A 1 -12.65 -2.34 -17.90
N ASP A 2 -12.44 -3.61 -18.30
CA ASP A 2 -13.01 -4.78 -17.62
C ASP A 2 -12.12 -5.28 -16.44
N ASP A 3 -12.57 -6.31 -15.72
CA ASP A 3 -11.85 -6.83 -14.54
C ASP A 3 -10.47 -7.43 -14.89
N ALA A 4 -10.30 -8.02 -16.07
CA ALA A 4 -9.05 -8.64 -16.50
C ALA A 4 -8.03 -7.60 -16.97
N GLU A 5 -8.51 -6.58 -17.69
CA GLU A 5 -7.73 -5.41 -18.06
C GLU A 5 -7.27 -4.65 -16.79
N PHE A 6 -8.16 -4.47 -15.81
CA PHE A 6 -7.80 -3.85 -14.53
C PHE A 6 -6.78 -4.69 -13.76
N GLU A 7 -6.93 -6.02 -13.74
CA GLU A 7 -5.96 -6.90 -13.10
C GLU A 7 -4.57 -6.75 -13.73
N THR A 8 -4.51 -6.60 -15.05
CA THR A 8 -3.26 -6.42 -15.80
C THR A 8 -2.62 -5.08 -15.46
N TRP A 9 -3.40 -3.99 -15.55
CA TRP A 9 -2.96 -2.64 -15.21
C TRP A 9 -2.48 -2.55 -13.75
N GLY A 10 -3.30 -3.03 -12.81
CA GLY A 10 -3.00 -2.96 -11.38
C GLY A 10 -1.81 -3.83 -10.98
N ARG A 11 -1.59 -4.96 -11.66
CA ARG A 11 -0.37 -5.77 -11.50
C ARG A 11 0.87 -5.01 -11.93
N ALA A 12 0.86 -4.39 -13.10
CA ALA A 12 1.98 -3.60 -13.58
C ALA A 12 2.31 -2.45 -12.61
N ALA A 13 1.30 -1.70 -12.17
CA ALA A 13 1.48 -0.59 -11.24
C ALA A 13 2.03 -1.05 -9.87
N VAL A 14 1.44 -2.09 -9.27
CA VAL A 14 1.85 -2.57 -7.94
C VAL A 14 3.23 -3.22 -7.99
N ASP A 15 3.52 -4.05 -8.99
CA ASP A 15 4.84 -4.69 -9.13
C ASP A 15 5.92 -3.62 -9.35
N ARG A 16 5.66 -2.62 -10.21
CA ARG A 16 6.61 -1.53 -10.45
C ARG A 16 6.86 -0.68 -9.21
N ALA A 17 5.82 -0.35 -8.45
CA ALA A 17 5.99 0.39 -7.20
C ALA A 17 6.81 -0.40 -6.18
N ALA A 18 6.59 -1.72 -6.09
CA ALA A 18 7.34 -2.59 -5.20
C ALA A 18 8.84 -2.61 -5.54
N GLU A 19 9.17 -2.70 -6.84
CA GLU A 19 10.56 -2.62 -7.32
C GLU A 19 11.23 -1.30 -6.95
N LEU A 20 10.54 -0.18 -7.16
CA LEU A 20 11.05 1.15 -6.83
C LEU A 20 11.32 1.30 -5.33
N LEU A 21 10.43 0.78 -4.48
CA LEU A 21 10.65 0.77 -3.04
C LEU A 21 11.80 -0.14 -2.63
N ALA A 22 11.90 -1.35 -3.18
CA ALA A 22 12.95 -2.29 -2.84
C ALA A 22 14.35 -1.79 -3.25
N ALA A 23 14.44 -0.97 -4.31
CA ALA A 23 15.69 -0.32 -4.71
C ALA A 23 16.16 0.75 -3.72
N GLU A 24 15.23 1.42 -3.03
CA GLU A 24 15.52 2.56 -2.14
C GLU A 24 15.60 2.17 -0.66
N ILE A 25 14.97 1.06 -0.26
CA ILE A 25 14.91 0.61 1.14
C ILE A 25 16.01 -0.43 1.41
N PRO A 26 16.99 -0.14 2.27
CA PRO A 26 18.07 -1.06 2.57
C PRO A 26 17.57 -2.40 3.11
N GLY A 27 18.02 -3.51 2.51
CA GLY A 27 17.67 -4.86 2.94
C GLY A 27 16.21 -5.25 2.66
N ALA A 28 15.49 -4.48 1.83
CA ALA A 28 14.12 -4.79 1.48
C ALA A 28 13.98 -6.14 0.77
N GLN A 29 12.92 -6.87 1.12
CA GLN A 29 12.53 -8.13 0.50
C GLN A 29 11.13 -8.01 -0.09
N LEU A 30 10.99 -8.47 -1.33
CA LEU A 30 9.70 -8.52 -2.01
C LEU A 30 9.04 -9.87 -1.75
N THR A 31 7.86 -9.85 -1.12
CA THR A 31 7.04 -11.06 -0.99
C THR A 31 5.80 -10.96 -1.87
N LYS A 32 5.59 -12.01 -2.68
CA LYS A 32 4.48 -12.09 -3.63
C LYS A 32 3.26 -12.70 -2.97
N THR A 33 2.17 -11.95 -2.86
CA THR A 33 0.86 -12.46 -2.46
C THR A 33 -0.22 -11.96 -3.43
N ALA A 34 -0.24 -12.46 -4.66
CA ALA A 34 -1.41 -12.27 -5.52
C ALA A 34 -2.57 -13.12 -5.01
N ARG A 35 -3.33 -12.62 -4.02
CA ARG A 35 -4.56 -13.29 -3.59
C ARG A 35 -5.68 -12.80 -4.51
N ARG A 36 -6.16 -13.66 -5.42
CA ARG A 36 -7.43 -13.39 -6.10
C ARG A 36 -8.51 -13.24 -5.03
N SER A 37 -9.25 -12.14 -5.09
CA SER A 37 -10.42 -11.92 -4.24
C SER A 37 -11.35 -13.12 -4.35
N ARG A 38 -11.75 -13.67 -3.20
CA ARG A 38 -12.59 -14.88 -3.11
C ARG A 38 -14.00 -14.65 -3.69
N ASN A 39 -14.39 -13.39 -3.91
CA ASN A 39 -15.74 -12.96 -4.29
C ASN A 39 -15.80 -12.11 -5.59
N GLY A 40 -14.89 -12.33 -6.54
CA GLY A 40 -15.14 -11.94 -7.94
C GLY A 40 -14.71 -10.53 -8.36
N ARG A 41 -14.18 -9.67 -7.48
CA ARG A 41 -13.44 -8.46 -7.88
C ARG A 41 -12.05 -8.50 -7.28
N GLY A 42 -11.09 -8.98 -8.07
CA GLY A 42 -9.70 -9.10 -7.64
C GLY A 42 -9.15 -7.78 -7.14
N TYR A 43 -8.41 -7.80 -6.03
CA TYR A 43 -7.49 -6.72 -5.68
C TYR A 43 -6.07 -7.28 -5.79
N ILE A 44 -5.16 -6.46 -6.30
CA ILE A 44 -3.76 -6.83 -6.48
C ILE A 44 -3.02 -6.37 -5.24
N GLN A 45 -2.10 -7.18 -4.73
CA GLN A 45 -1.24 -6.75 -3.63
C GLN A 45 0.19 -7.30 -3.69
N ARG A 46 1.10 -6.56 -3.06
CA ARG A 46 2.50 -6.93 -2.80
C ARG A 46 2.91 -6.42 -1.43
N TYR A 47 3.88 -7.10 -0.82
CA TYR A 47 4.53 -6.62 0.40
C TYR A 47 6.00 -6.36 0.14
N VAL A 48 6.47 -5.21 0.63
CA VAL A 48 7.90 -4.87 0.75
C VAL A 48 8.24 -4.91 2.22
N THR A 49 9.00 -5.93 2.64
CA THR A 49 9.40 -6.09 4.05
C THR A 49 10.82 -5.60 4.26
N PHE A 50 11.09 -4.94 5.39
CA PHE A 50 12.41 -4.40 5.72
C PHE A 50 12.62 -4.36 7.23
N LYS A 51 13.88 -4.33 7.67
CA LYS A 51 14.23 -4.28 9.10
C LYS A 51 14.76 -2.90 9.48
N HIS A 52 14.09 -2.25 10.42
CA HIS A 52 14.62 -1.01 11.01
C HIS A 52 15.65 -1.36 12.11
N PRO A 53 16.82 -0.70 12.17
CA PRO A 53 17.90 -1.07 13.08
C PRO A 53 17.53 -0.98 14.57
N THR A 54 16.60 -0.10 14.92
CA THR A 54 16.19 0.13 16.32
C THR A 54 14.87 -0.54 16.71
N LEU A 55 14.17 -1.18 15.75
CA LEU A 55 12.89 -1.81 16.03
C LEU A 55 13.06 -3.34 16.15
N PRO A 56 12.36 -3.96 17.11
CA PRO A 56 12.54 -5.38 17.39
C PRO A 56 11.93 -6.30 16.30
N ALA A 57 10.92 -5.81 15.58
CA ALA A 57 10.25 -6.52 14.51
C ALA A 57 10.59 -5.91 13.15
N ASP A 58 10.50 -6.73 12.10
CA ASP A 58 10.49 -6.25 10.72
C ASP A 58 9.31 -5.30 10.51
N ARG A 59 9.28 -4.62 9.37
CA ARG A 59 8.17 -3.77 8.92
C ARG A 59 7.76 -4.21 7.53
N ALA A 60 6.48 -4.00 7.19
CA ALA A 60 5.99 -4.27 5.86
C ALA A 60 5.22 -3.09 5.29
N VAL A 61 5.51 -2.74 4.03
CA VAL A 61 4.64 -1.92 3.21
C VAL A 61 3.77 -2.85 2.37
N TRP A 62 2.47 -2.81 2.59
CA TRP A 62 1.45 -3.44 1.75
C TRP A 62 1.06 -2.51 0.61
N LEU A 63 1.44 -2.84 -0.60
CA LEU A 63 1.01 -2.13 -1.81
C LEU A 63 -0.20 -2.83 -2.40
N TYR A 64 -1.18 -2.07 -2.89
CA TYR A 64 -2.38 -2.65 -3.48
C TYR A 64 -3.00 -1.82 -4.59
N ALA A 65 -3.70 -2.49 -5.50
CA ALA A 65 -4.62 -1.88 -6.45
C ALA A 65 -6.02 -2.49 -6.29
N ALA A 66 -7.04 -1.63 -6.24
CA ALA A 66 -8.42 -2.03 -6.02
C ALA A 66 -9.35 -1.34 -7.03
N PRO A 67 -10.30 -2.07 -7.65
CA PRO A 67 -11.26 -1.47 -8.57
C PRO A 67 -12.30 -0.64 -7.80
N ALA A 68 -13.00 0.25 -8.52
CA ALA A 68 -14.07 1.05 -7.94
C ALA A 68 -15.16 0.15 -7.29
N GLY A 69 -15.60 0.53 -6.10
CA GLY A 69 -16.59 -0.21 -5.31
C GLY A 69 -16.05 -1.48 -4.63
N HIS A 70 -14.74 -1.73 -4.64
CA HIS A 70 -14.14 -2.79 -3.83
C HIS A 70 -14.21 -2.43 -2.32
N ALA A 71 -14.14 -3.41 -1.44
CA ALA A 71 -14.17 -3.19 0.01
C ALA A 71 -12.99 -2.34 0.54
N TYR A 72 -11.92 -2.21 -0.25
CA TYR A 72 -10.77 -1.32 0.02
C TYR A 72 -10.85 0.03 -0.70
N ASP A 73 -12.00 0.34 -1.29
CA ASP A 73 -12.32 1.65 -1.84
C ASP A 73 -12.78 2.61 -0.71
N PHE A 74 -12.62 3.91 -0.93
CA PHE A 74 -13.15 4.97 -0.07
C PHE A 74 -14.29 5.70 -0.80
N ARG A 75 -15.11 6.47 -0.08
CA ARG A 75 -16.15 7.28 -0.71
C ARG A 75 -15.57 8.58 -1.28
N PRO A 76 -16.02 9.07 -2.45
CA PRO A 76 -16.87 8.38 -3.44
C PRO A 76 -16.11 7.27 -4.19
N PRO A 77 -16.80 6.23 -4.70
CA PRO A 77 -16.14 5.08 -5.31
C PRO A 77 -15.23 5.45 -6.49
N HIS A 78 -14.00 4.91 -6.50
CA HIS A 78 -13.05 5.03 -7.61
C HIS A 78 -12.00 3.92 -7.59
N ALA A 79 -11.40 3.65 -8.74
CA ALA A 79 -10.24 2.78 -8.82
C ALA A 79 -9.06 3.42 -8.05
N ARG A 80 -8.28 2.59 -7.35
CA ARG A 80 -7.21 3.06 -6.47
C ARG A 80 -5.94 2.26 -6.64
N LEU A 81 -4.86 2.99 -6.45
CA LEU A 81 -3.55 2.45 -6.11
C LEU A 81 -3.19 2.98 -4.71
N GLY A 82 -2.68 2.12 -3.83
CA GLY A 82 -2.46 2.51 -2.44
C GLY A 82 -1.37 1.73 -1.74
N ALA A 83 -1.05 2.19 -0.54
CA ALA A 83 -0.11 1.57 0.36
C ALA A 83 -0.63 1.57 1.80
N GLY A 84 -0.26 0.56 2.58
CA GLY A 84 -0.42 0.51 4.02
C GLY A 84 0.91 0.17 4.68
N LEU A 85 1.19 0.78 5.83
CA LEU A 85 2.29 0.35 6.69
C LEU A 85 1.73 -0.62 7.73
N LEU A 86 2.45 -1.71 7.97
CA LEU A 86 2.08 -2.78 8.90
C LEU A 86 3.17 -2.97 9.96
N GLN A 87 2.81 -3.59 11.09
CA GLN A 87 3.81 -4.08 12.05
C GLN A 87 4.70 -5.08 11.35
N ASP A 88 4.13 -6.08 10.67
CA ASP A 88 4.83 -6.98 9.75
C ASP A 88 3.88 -7.42 8.62
N LYS A 89 4.26 -8.38 7.77
CA LYS A 89 3.40 -8.79 6.63
C LYS A 89 2.08 -9.46 7.06
N ASP A 90 2.01 -9.96 8.30
CA ASP A 90 0.90 -10.73 8.86
C ASP A 90 0.12 -9.92 9.92
N GLU A 91 0.70 -8.82 10.46
CA GLU A 91 0.13 -8.01 11.55
C GLU A 91 -0.04 -6.52 11.18
N GLU A 92 -1.28 -6.02 11.21
CA GLU A 92 -1.61 -4.59 11.00
C GLU A 92 -1.03 -3.69 12.11
N LEU A 93 -0.87 -2.41 11.82
CA LEU A 93 -0.48 -1.43 12.85
C LEU A 93 -1.60 -1.28 13.91
N ASP A 94 -1.20 -1.18 15.17
CA ASP A 94 -2.07 -0.74 16.27
C ASP A 94 -1.71 0.70 16.66
N SER A 95 -2.74 1.46 17.01
CA SER A 95 -2.73 2.88 17.40
C SER A 95 -1.98 3.20 18.70
N ASN A 96 -1.31 2.24 19.33
CA ASN A 96 -0.51 2.45 20.55
C ASN A 96 0.72 3.35 20.27
N ARG A 97 1.40 3.83 21.33
CA ARG A 97 2.56 4.76 21.47
C ARG A 97 3.44 5.03 20.23
N PHE A 98 3.65 4.04 19.36
CA PHE A 98 4.27 4.16 18.04
C PHE A 98 3.52 5.13 17.09
N ALA A 99 2.18 5.15 17.15
CA ALA A 99 1.30 5.98 16.32
C ALA A 99 1.38 7.49 16.62
N SER A 100 1.90 7.86 17.80
CA SER A 100 1.98 9.26 18.23
C SER A 100 2.92 10.12 17.38
N GLY A 101 3.97 9.52 16.78
CA GLY A 101 4.89 10.18 15.86
C GLY A 101 4.40 10.30 14.41
N MET A 102 3.38 9.52 14.03
CA MET A 102 2.90 9.44 12.63
C MET A 102 1.74 10.41 12.34
N THR A 103 1.42 11.32 13.25
CA THR A 103 0.20 12.13 13.21
C THR A 103 0.17 13.26 12.17
N LYS A 104 1.20 13.43 11.33
CA LYS A 104 1.31 14.57 10.41
C LYS A 104 1.96 14.30 9.03
N ALA A 105 1.92 13.09 8.47
CA ALA A 105 2.47 12.87 7.13
C ALA A 105 1.37 12.77 6.06
N PHE A 106 0.82 13.90 5.62
CA PHE A 106 0.00 13.93 4.40
C PHE A 106 0.83 13.35 3.23
N PRO A 107 0.34 12.33 2.50
CA PRO A 107 -1.06 11.92 2.31
C PRO A 107 -1.47 10.64 3.06
N TRP A 108 -0.65 10.18 4.00
CA TRP A 108 -0.97 9.04 4.84
C TRP A 108 -1.97 9.40 5.94
N ALA A 109 -2.91 8.50 6.19
CA ALA A 109 -3.92 8.65 7.23
C ALA A 109 -4.22 7.31 7.91
N TRP A 110 -4.50 7.36 9.21
CA TRP A 110 -5.05 6.22 9.94
C TRP A 110 -6.45 5.89 9.42
N LYS A 111 -6.67 4.63 9.06
CA LYS A 111 -7.90 4.14 8.45
C LYS A 111 -8.33 2.84 9.09
N ILE A 112 -9.54 2.82 9.65
CA ILE A 112 -10.15 1.65 10.27
C ILE A 112 -10.32 0.54 9.23
N HIS A 113 -9.87 -0.67 9.57
CA HIS A 113 -9.99 -1.87 8.75
C HIS A 113 -11.46 -2.31 8.61
N LEU A 114 -11.75 -3.13 7.60
CA LEU A 114 -13.07 -3.75 7.39
C LEU A 114 -13.57 -4.54 8.61
N GLU A 115 -12.63 -5.05 9.40
CA GLU A 115 -12.86 -5.60 10.73
C GLU A 115 -12.53 -4.48 11.70
N THR A 116 -13.54 -3.88 12.34
CA THR A 116 -13.54 -2.60 13.08
C THR A 116 -12.62 -2.53 14.31
N LYS A 117 -11.60 -3.38 14.40
CA LYS A 117 -10.68 -3.55 15.53
C LYS A 117 -9.27 -3.05 15.27
N TYR A 118 -8.91 -2.76 14.02
CA TYR A 118 -7.55 -2.36 13.63
C TYR A 118 -7.57 -1.09 12.78
N GLU A 119 -6.52 -0.27 12.89
CA GLU A 119 -6.31 0.92 12.06
C GLU A 119 -5.02 0.77 11.25
N GLY A 120 -5.11 0.78 9.93
CA GLY A 120 -3.92 0.82 9.08
C GLY A 120 -3.49 2.25 8.80
N TYR A 121 -2.19 2.56 8.89
CA TYR A 121 -1.66 3.81 8.36
C TYR A 121 -1.55 3.69 6.84
N ARG A 122 -2.46 4.35 6.12
CA ARG A 122 -2.68 4.10 4.69
C ARG A 122 -2.60 5.36 3.84
N LEU A 123 -2.05 5.17 2.65
CA LEU A 123 -2.03 6.10 1.54
C LEU A 123 -2.90 5.53 0.41
N SER A 124 -3.67 6.38 -0.26
CA SER A 124 -4.42 5.97 -1.45
C SER A 124 -4.45 7.08 -2.48
N VAL A 125 -4.06 6.76 -3.71
CA VAL A 125 -4.11 7.63 -4.89
C VAL A 125 -5.33 7.22 -5.71
N LYS A 126 -6.11 8.23 -6.15
CA LYS A 126 -7.16 8.02 -7.13
C LYS A 126 -6.51 7.80 -8.49
N VAL A 127 -6.93 6.76 -9.20
CA VAL A 127 -6.41 6.45 -10.54
C VAL A 127 -7.57 6.30 -11.52
N ASP A 128 -7.28 6.61 -12.78
CA ASP A 128 -8.11 6.30 -13.94
C ASP A 128 -7.34 5.31 -14.82
N PRO A 129 -7.54 3.99 -14.66
CA PRO A 129 -6.79 2.98 -15.40
C PRO A 129 -6.93 3.06 -16.92
N ASP A 130 -8.00 3.70 -17.43
CA ASP A 130 -8.22 3.90 -18.87
C ASP A 130 -7.35 5.05 -19.43
N ALA A 131 -6.86 5.96 -18.58
CA ALA A 131 -6.09 7.15 -18.98
C ALA A 131 -4.65 7.18 -18.40
N ASP A 132 -4.45 6.59 -17.24
CA ASP A 132 -3.19 6.64 -16.50
C ASP A 132 -2.25 5.50 -16.92
N ALA A 133 -0.99 5.85 -17.21
CA ALA A 133 0.05 4.84 -17.37
C ALA A 133 0.37 4.19 -16.00
N PRO A 134 0.41 2.84 -15.90
CA PRO A 134 0.67 2.16 -14.64
C PRO A 134 2.05 2.49 -14.06
N GLU A 135 3.04 2.74 -14.90
CA GLU A 135 4.40 3.11 -14.48
C GLU A 135 4.44 4.49 -13.80
N ASP A 136 3.69 5.47 -14.31
CA ASP A 136 3.65 6.81 -13.74
C ASP A 136 2.98 6.81 -12.37
N ARG A 137 1.85 6.08 -12.24
CA ARG A 137 1.17 5.94 -10.94
C ARG A 137 1.99 5.14 -9.95
N ALA A 138 2.75 4.15 -10.42
CA ALA A 138 3.69 3.40 -9.59
C ALA A 138 4.81 4.29 -9.03
N ALA A 139 5.38 5.17 -9.87
CA ALA A 139 6.41 6.11 -9.47
C ALA A 139 5.87 7.14 -8.46
N GLU A 140 4.68 7.67 -8.69
CA GLU A 140 4.01 8.57 -7.74
C GLU A 140 3.79 7.88 -6.38
N LEU A 141 3.21 6.67 -6.39
CA LEU A 141 2.98 5.91 -5.16
C LEU A 141 4.29 5.65 -4.41
N ALA A 142 5.34 5.20 -5.10
CA ALA A 142 6.62 4.91 -4.48
C ALA A 142 7.24 6.17 -3.85
N ALA A 143 7.20 7.31 -4.53
CA ALA A 143 7.71 8.58 -4.01
C ALA A 143 6.96 9.02 -2.74
N GLU A 144 5.63 8.91 -2.76
CA GLU A 144 4.76 9.22 -1.62
C GLU A 144 4.98 8.28 -0.42
N VAL A 145 5.22 7.00 -0.71
CA VAL A 145 5.54 6.02 0.32
C VAL A 145 6.88 6.32 0.98
N LEU A 146 7.94 6.49 0.18
CA LEU A 146 9.28 6.81 0.69
C LEU A 146 9.30 8.10 1.49
N ARG A 147 8.56 9.13 1.04
CA ARG A 147 8.38 10.37 1.80
C ARG A 147 7.74 10.11 3.16
N GLY A 148 6.68 9.30 3.21
CA GLY A 148 6.02 8.93 4.46
C GLY A 148 6.93 8.17 5.42
N LEU A 149 7.68 7.19 4.91
CA LEU A 149 8.61 6.40 5.72
C LEU A 149 9.76 7.25 6.29
N ARG A 150 10.34 8.14 5.49
CA ARG A 150 11.38 9.09 5.94
C ARG A 150 10.85 10.04 7.01
N ASN A 151 9.64 10.59 6.80
CA ASN A 151 9.00 11.48 7.78
C ASN A 151 8.66 10.75 9.10
N ALA A 152 8.47 9.43 9.05
CA ALA A 152 8.25 8.59 10.22
C ALA A 152 9.55 8.04 10.82
N GLU A 153 10.72 8.46 10.32
CA GLU A 153 12.04 7.99 10.76
C GLU A 153 12.19 6.46 10.67
N LEU A 154 11.63 5.86 9.60
CA LEU A 154 11.70 4.42 9.31
C LEU A 154 12.71 4.06 8.22
N LEU A 155 13.35 5.05 7.59
CA LEU A 155 14.40 4.94 6.58
C LEU A 155 15.56 5.87 6.89
#